data_AF-A0A914IBT3-F1
#
_entry.id   AF-A0A914IBT3-F1
#
_cell.length_a   1.000
_cell.length_b   1.000
_cell.length_c   1.000
_cell.angle_alpha   90.00
_cell.angle_beta   90.00
_cell.angle_gamma   90.00
#
_symmetry.space_group_name_H-M   'P 1'
#
loop_
_entity.id
_entity.type
_entity.pdbx_description
1 polymer ?
#
loop_
_entity_poly.entity_id
_entity_poly.type
_entity_poly.pdbx_seq_one_letter_code
_entity_poly.pdbx_strand_id
1 'polypeptide(L)'
;MPRNVEIKAVVDNLDELSRRVDAVCGEAAAELLVQEDTFFHAPKGGRLKLREFRKAELIFYDRADVEGAKLSDYVKTEEALSRAIGISGIVRKTRTVFIYKGQTRVHLDRVDGLGDFLEFEVCLTDDQTVQEGQQIADDLLHLLNVRKCALVKGAYFDHLTKCPHTRP
;
A
#
# COMPACT_ATOMS: atom_id res chain seq x y z
N MET A 1 0.98 -4.86 -20.62
CA MET A 1 2.00 -4.88 -19.56
C MET A 1 3.26 -4.25 -20.12
N PRO A 2 3.92 -3.34 -19.40
CA PRO A 2 5.16 -2.76 -19.88
C PRO A 2 6.27 -3.80 -19.80
N ARG A 3 7.15 -3.78 -20.81
CA ARG A 3 8.25 -4.72 -20.99
C ARG A 3 9.48 -3.93 -21.41
N ASN A 4 10.64 -4.28 -20.87
CA ASN A 4 11.91 -3.72 -21.32
C ASN A 4 12.91 -4.85 -21.56
N VAL A 5 13.88 -4.58 -22.43
CA VAL A 5 15.10 -5.39 -22.52
C VAL A 5 16.16 -4.67 -21.70
N GLU A 6 16.72 -5.36 -20.71
CA GLU A 6 17.76 -4.81 -19.85
C GLU A 6 19.08 -5.57 -20.00
N ILE A 7 20.19 -4.84 -19.90
CA ILE A 7 21.53 -5.39 -19.74
C ILE A 7 22.19 -4.68 -18.56
N LYS A 8 22.96 -5.43 -17.77
CA LYS A 8 23.73 -4.90 -16.64
C LYS A 8 25.15 -5.40 -16.75
N ALA A 9 26.10 -4.50 -16.58
CA ALA A 9 27.52 -4.78 -16.58
C ALA A 9 28.16 -4.09 -15.39
N VAL A 10 29.14 -4.75 -14.78
CA VAL A 10 30.06 -4.09 -13.84
C VAL A 10 30.95 -3.16 -14.66
N VAL A 11 31.26 -1.98 -14.12
CA VAL A 11 32.10 -0.97 -14.77
C VAL A 11 33.24 -0.58 -13.84
N ASP A 12 34.46 -0.55 -14.38
CA ASP A 12 35.66 -0.31 -13.57
C ASP A 12 35.89 1.20 -13.31
N ASN A 13 35.51 2.05 -14.26
CA ASN A 13 35.68 3.50 -14.18
C ASN A 13 34.42 4.22 -14.68
N LEU A 14 33.60 4.70 -13.74
CA LEU A 14 32.34 5.36 -14.05
C LEU A 14 32.54 6.74 -14.69
N ASP A 15 33.55 7.49 -14.26
CA ASP A 15 33.83 8.85 -14.77
C ASP A 15 34.30 8.83 -16.23
N GLU A 16 35.14 7.87 -16.60
CA GLU A 16 35.54 7.66 -18.00
C GLU A 16 34.37 7.19 -18.85
N LEU A 17 33.54 6.27 -18.33
CA LEU A 17 32.37 5.80 -19.05
C LEU A 17 31.34 6.92 -19.23
N SER A 18 31.10 7.76 -18.22
CA SER A 18 30.18 8.90 -18.31
C SER A 18 30.53 9.80 -19.48
N ARG A 19 31.80 10.20 -19.63
CA ARG A 19 32.25 11.03 -20.77
C ARG A 19 31.97 10.40 -22.13
N ARG A 20 32.10 9.08 -22.26
CA ARG A 20 31.76 8.35 -23.50
C ARG A 20 30.26 8.29 -23.72
N VAL A 21 29.46 8.10 -22.67
CA VAL A 21 28.00 8.11 -22.73
C VAL A 21 27.50 9.50 -23.13
N ASP A 22 28.06 10.57 -22.55
CA ASP A 22 27.73 11.96 -22.87
C ASP A 22 28.02 12.27 -24.34
N ALA A 23 29.14 11.78 -24.89
CA ALA A 23 29.47 11.93 -26.31
C ALA A 23 28.49 11.22 -27.27
N VAL A 24 27.80 10.17 -26.80
CA VAL A 24 26.82 9.40 -27.60
C VAL A 24 25.40 9.94 -27.44
N CYS A 25 25.02 10.35 -26.22
CA CYS A 25 23.65 10.73 -25.87
C CYS A 25 23.40 12.25 -25.86
N GLY A 26 24.45 13.06 -25.67
CA GLY A 26 24.39 14.51 -25.49
C GLY A 26 24.18 14.95 -24.02
N GLU A 27 24.87 16.02 -23.59
CA GLU A 27 24.89 16.51 -22.19
C GLU A 27 23.49 16.83 -21.60
N ALA A 28 22.55 17.30 -22.42
CA ALA A 28 21.21 17.69 -21.95
C ALA A 28 20.28 16.50 -21.60
N ALA A 29 20.71 15.26 -21.85
CA ALA A 29 19.90 14.05 -21.65
C ALA A 29 20.07 13.41 -20.26
N ALA A 30 21.05 13.85 -19.47
CA ALA A 30 21.35 13.25 -18.18
C ALA A 30 20.48 13.84 -17.05
N GLU A 31 19.84 12.97 -16.27
CA GLU A 31 19.15 13.33 -15.04
C GLU A 31 19.78 12.56 -13.87
N LEU A 32 20.19 13.28 -12.82
CA LEU A 32 20.64 12.66 -11.57
C LEU A 32 19.43 12.23 -10.75
N LEU A 33 19.26 10.92 -10.59
CA LEU A 33 18.25 10.31 -9.73
C LEU A 33 18.94 9.54 -8.60
N VAL A 34 18.86 10.06 -7.38
CA VAL A 34 19.26 9.33 -6.17
C VAL A 34 18.11 8.41 -5.79
N GLN A 35 18.36 7.10 -5.83
CA GLN A 35 17.33 6.09 -5.58
C GLN A 35 17.78 5.10 -4.51
N GLU A 36 16.86 4.71 -3.65
CA GLU A 36 17.01 3.60 -2.73
C GLU A 36 16.04 2.48 -3.12
N ASP A 37 16.52 1.24 -3.23
CA ASP A 37 15.71 0.07 -3.58
C ASP A 37 15.69 -0.93 -2.41
N THR A 38 14.55 -1.05 -1.72
CA THR A 38 14.32 -2.08 -0.70
C THR A 38 13.64 -3.29 -1.31
N PHE A 39 14.19 -4.50 -1.13
CA PHE A 39 13.65 -5.74 -1.71
C PHE A 39 12.83 -6.55 -0.70
N PHE A 40 11.72 -7.12 -1.17
CA PHE A 40 10.81 -7.94 -0.37
C PHE A 40 10.70 -9.35 -0.93
N HIS A 41 10.36 -10.29 -0.05
CA HIS A 41 10.03 -11.65 -0.45
C HIS A 41 8.79 -11.66 -1.33
N ALA A 42 8.86 -12.36 -2.47
CA ALA A 42 7.76 -12.59 -3.39
C ALA A 42 7.47 -14.10 -3.44
N PRO A 43 6.67 -14.65 -2.51
CA PRO A 43 6.44 -16.09 -2.39
C PRO A 43 5.80 -16.73 -3.64
N LYS A 44 5.15 -15.95 -4.51
CA LYS A 44 4.63 -16.44 -5.79
C LYS A 44 5.67 -16.45 -6.92
N GLY A 45 6.92 -16.11 -6.65
CA GLY A 45 8.00 -15.98 -7.63
C GLY A 45 8.22 -14.53 -8.09
N GLY A 46 9.25 -14.32 -8.91
CA GLY A 46 9.68 -12.98 -9.34
C GLY A 46 10.41 -12.19 -8.25
N ARG A 47 10.50 -10.86 -8.42
CA ARG A 47 11.18 -9.95 -7.48
C ARG A 47 10.28 -8.74 -7.21
N LEU A 48 10.09 -8.41 -5.93
CA LEU A 48 9.34 -7.25 -5.47
C LEU A 48 10.30 -6.25 -4.81
N LYS A 49 10.20 -4.97 -5.16
CA LYS A 49 10.96 -3.91 -4.50
C LYS A 49 10.14 -2.63 -4.33
N LEU A 50 10.46 -1.87 -3.28
CA LEU A 50 10.06 -0.48 -3.11
C LEU A 50 11.24 0.38 -3.53
N ARG A 51 11.01 1.26 -4.51
CA ARG A 51 11.99 2.23 -4.99
C ARG A 51 11.62 3.61 -4.50
N GLU A 52 12.53 4.27 -3.81
CA GLU A 52 12.33 5.61 -3.27
C GLU A 52 13.15 6.63 -4.05
N PHE A 53 12.47 7.52 -4.78
CA PHE A 53 13.05 8.65 -5.50
C PHE A 53 11.93 9.64 -5.84
N ARG A 54 11.93 10.88 -5.32
CA ARG A 54 10.82 11.85 -5.44
C ARG A 54 9.47 11.37 -4.88
N LYS A 55 8.90 10.29 -5.43
CA LYS A 55 7.73 9.53 -4.95
C LYS A 55 8.09 8.04 -4.89
N ALA A 56 7.67 7.36 -3.84
CA ALA A 56 7.92 5.92 -3.70
C ALA A 56 7.12 5.11 -4.74
N GLU A 57 7.77 4.12 -5.33
CA GLU A 57 7.17 3.21 -6.30
C GLU A 57 7.37 1.76 -5.86
N LEU A 58 6.27 1.03 -5.69
CA LEU A 58 6.33 -0.41 -5.53
C LEU A 58 6.36 -1.08 -6.91
N ILE A 59 7.34 -1.94 -7.14
CA ILE A 59 7.63 -2.55 -8.45
C ILE A 59 7.78 -4.05 -8.29
N PHE A 60 6.97 -4.81 -9.01
CA PHE A 60 7.19 -6.24 -9.23
C PHE A 60 7.77 -6.44 -10.61
N TYR A 61 8.76 -7.30 -10.74
CA TYR A 61 9.27 -7.71 -12.04
C TYR A 61 9.68 -9.17 -12.05
N ASP A 62 9.52 -9.79 -13.21
CA ASP A 62 10.03 -11.12 -13.49
C ASP A 62 11.03 -11.05 -14.64
N ARG A 63 12.20 -11.63 -14.39
CA ARG A 63 13.31 -11.68 -15.36
C ARG A 63 14.17 -12.90 -15.08
N ALA A 64 14.62 -13.53 -16.17
CA ALA A 64 15.61 -14.59 -16.11
C ALA A 64 16.93 -14.08 -15.52
N ASP A 65 17.60 -14.93 -14.75
CA ASP A 65 18.93 -14.63 -14.21
C ASP A 65 20.01 -15.11 -15.17
N VAL A 66 20.08 -14.42 -16.31
CA VAL A 66 21.03 -14.70 -17.39
C VAL A 66 21.89 -13.49 -17.71
N GLU A 67 23.09 -13.76 -18.19
CA GLU A 67 23.99 -12.74 -18.75
C GLU A 67 23.41 -12.15 -20.04
N GLY A 68 23.85 -10.94 -20.38
CA GLY A 68 23.41 -10.24 -21.58
C GLY A 68 22.02 -9.61 -21.47
N ALA A 69 21.53 -9.20 -22.65
CA ALA A 69 20.26 -8.54 -22.83
C ALA A 69 19.10 -9.51 -22.55
N LYS A 70 18.25 -9.14 -21.59
CA LYS A 70 17.15 -9.99 -21.11
C LYS A 70 15.86 -9.22 -21.02
N LEU A 71 14.78 -9.91 -21.33
CA LEU A 71 13.44 -9.39 -21.13
C LEU A 71 13.15 -9.28 -19.63
N SER A 72 12.58 -8.15 -19.23
CA SER A 72 11.98 -7.93 -17.93
C SER A 72 10.53 -7.50 -18.12
N ASP A 73 9.61 -8.28 -17.56
CA ASP A 73 8.20 -7.94 -17.48
C ASP A 73 7.93 -7.33 -16.10
N TYR A 74 7.40 -6.12 -16.05
CA TYR A 74 7.24 -5.40 -14.79
C TYR A 74 5.86 -4.76 -14.64
N VAL A 75 5.46 -4.58 -13.39
CA VAL A 75 4.24 -3.84 -13.01
C VAL A 75 4.53 -2.98 -11.79
N LYS A 76 3.78 -1.90 -11.64
CA LYS A 76 3.87 -0.98 -10.50
C LYS A 76 2.59 -1.07 -9.65
N THR A 77 2.63 -0.45 -8.47
CA THR A 77 1.47 -0.21 -7.59
C THR A 77 0.78 -1.49 -7.09
N GLU A 78 -0.55 -1.50 -6.91
CA GLU A 78 -1.32 -2.61 -6.33
C GLU A 78 -1.13 -3.94 -7.10
N GLU A 79 -0.95 -3.86 -8.42
CA GLU A 79 -0.71 -5.05 -9.24
C GLU A 79 0.62 -5.74 -8.85
N ALA A 80 1.61 -4.99 -8.37
CA ALA A 80 2.86 -5.56 -7.88
C ALA A 80 2.66 -6.47 -6.67
N LEU A 81 1.82 -6.06 -5.70
CA LEU A 81 1.47 -6.91 -4.55
C LEU A 81 0.63 -8.10 -4.97
N SER A 82 -0.35 -7.90 -5.86
CA SER A 82 -1.18 -8.98 -6.38
C SER A 82 -0.35 -10.10 -7.02
N ARG A 83 0.70 -9.74 -7.77
CA ARG A 83 1.63 -10.72 -8.35
C ARG A 83 2.58 -11.34 -7.33
N ALA A 84 3.16 -10.53 -6.45
CA ALA A 84 4.17 -11.00 -5.51
C ALA A 84 3.59 -11.91 -4.42
N ILE A 85 2.46 -11.53 -3.84
CA ILE A 85 1.86 -12.16 -2.65
C ILE A 85 0.40 -12.55 -2.84
N GLY A 86 -0.32 -11.95 -3.79
CA GLY A 86 -1.76 -12.20 -4.00
C GLY A 86 -2.68 -11.22 -3.29
N ILE A 87 -3.94 -11.21 -3.71
CA ILE A 87 -5.02 -10.44 -3.08
C ILE A 87 -5.79 -11.36 -2.15
N SER A 88 -5.82 -11.05 -0.86
CA SER A 88 -6.63 -11.78 0.12
C SER A 88 -8.12 -11.41 0.05
N GLY A 89 -8.44 -10.21 -0.43
CA GLY A 89 -9.76 -9.78 -0.87
C GLY A 89 -9.88 -8.25 -0.86
N ILE A 90 -11.07 -7.74 -1.14
CA ILE A 90 -11.31 -6.31 -1.40
C ILE A 90 -12.55 -5.87 -0.61
N VAL A 91 -12.39 -4.83 0.22
CA VAL A 91 -13.48 -4.13 0.88
C VAL A 91 -13.74 -2.83 0.13
N ARG A 92 -14.96 -2.62 -0.34
CA ARG A 92 -15.40 -1.35 -0.93
C ARG A 92 -16.34 -0.65 0.04
N LYS A 93 -16.09 0.63 0.30
CA LYS A 93 -16.91 1.43 1.21
C LYS A 93 -16.91 2.91 0.85
N THR A 94 -17.99 3.58 1.21
CA THR A 94 -18.07 5.05 1.28
C THR A 94 -18.05 5.46 2.74
N ARG A 95 -17.19 6.42 3.09
CA ARG A 95 -16.99 6.90 4.46
C ARG A 95 -17.31 8.38 4.56
N THR A 96 -18.16 8.74 5.51
CA THR A 96 -18.32 10.12 5.98
C THR A 96 -17.57 10.26 7.30
N VAL A 97 -16.66 11.23 7.40
CA VAL A 97 -15.83 11.47 8.60
C VAL A 97 -16.27 12.75 9.28
N PHE A 98 -16.48 12.68 10.60
CA PHE A 98 -16.64 13.84 11.48
C PHE A 98 -15.50 13.87 12.50
N ILE A 99 -15.15 15.06 12.96
CA ILE A 99 -14.19 15.25 14.06
C ILE A 99 -14.95 15.77 15.27
N TYR A 100 -15.04 14.94 16.31
CA TYR A 100 -15.65 15.32 17.58
C TYR A 100 -14.59 15.87 18.53
N LYS A 101 -14.82 17.10 19.01
CA LYS A 101 -13.96 17.83 19.95
C LYS A 101 -12.47 17.88 19.54
N GLY A 102 -12.19 17.90 18.24
CA GLY A 102 -10.83 17.97 17.71
C GLY A 102 -9.98 16.70 17.88
N GLN A 103 -10.52 15.65 18.51
CA GLN A 103 -9.74 14.48 18.91
C GLN A 103 -10.25 13.17 18.29
N THR A 104 -11.56 12.95 18.35
CA THR A 104 -12.14 11.66 17.97
C THR A 104 -12.65 11.73 16.54
N ARG A 105 -12.17 10.82 15.69
CA ARG A 105 -12.74 10.61 14.36
C ARG A 105 -13.98 9.74 14.50
N VAL A 106 -15.11 10.21 14.00
CA VAL A 106 -16.37 9.47 13.93
C VAL A 106 -16.63 9.14 12.47
N HIS A 107 -16.66 7.86 12.14
CA HIS A 107 -16.87 7.38 10.79
C HIS A 107 -18.29 6.81 10.64
N LEU A 108 -19.02 7.27 9.63
CA LEU A 108 -20.21 6.60 9.11
C LEU A 108 -19.83 5.92 7.81
N ASP A 109 -19.81 4.60 7.82
CA ASP A 109 -19.38 3.79 6.69
C ASP A 109 -20.57 3.06 6.07
N ARG A 110 -20.70 3.13 4.75
CA ARG A 110 -21.50 2.19 3.96
C ARG A 110 -20.58 1.22 3.26
N VAL A 111 -20.66 -0.06 3.62
CA VAL A 111 -19.77 -1.12 3.14
C VAL A 111 -20.54 -2.05 2.21
N ASP A 112 -20.03 -2.21 0.99
CA ASP A 112 -20.64 -3.05 -0.03
C ASP A 112 -20.75 -4.50 0.48
N GLY A 113 -21.98 -5.03 0.51
CA GLY A 113 -22.26 -6.39 0.94
C GLY A 113 -22.34 -6.61 2.46
N LEU A 114 -22.11 -5.58 3.29
CA LEU A 114 -22.24 -5.68 4.76
C LEU A 114 -23.25 -4.69 5.36
N GLY A 115 -23.50 -3.55 4.70
CA GLY A 115 -24.43 -2.53 5.19
C GLY A 115 -23.74 -1.32 5.81
N ASP A 116 -24.41 -0.69 6.78
CA ASP A 116 -24.01 0.59 7.35
C ASP A 116 -23.40 0.42 8.75
N PHE A 117 -22.31 1.12 9.03
CA PHE A 117 -21.51 1.01 10.24
C PHE A 117 -21.16 2.37 10.83
N LEU A 118 -20.98 2.38 12.15
CA LEU A 118 -20.43 3.48 12.92
C LEU A 118 -19.11 3.02 13.55
N GLU A 119 -18.07 3.82 13.42
CA GLU A 119 -16.77 3.60 14.06
C GLU A 119 -16.30 4.88 14.76
N PHE A 120 -15.69 4.72 15.94
CA PHE A 120 -14.98 5.78 16.64
C PHE A 120 -13.49 5.45 16.70
N GLU A 121 -12.66 6.41 16.32
CA GLU A 121 -11.21 6.32 16.46
C GLU A 121 -10.76 7.49 17.35
N VAL A 122 -10.61 7.19 18.64
CA VAL A 122 -10.13 8.16 19.64
C VAL A 122 -8.61 8.22 19.54
N CYS A 123 -8.09 9.31 18.98
CA CYS A 123 -6.65 9.56 18.94
C CYS A 123 -6.17 9.98 20.33
N LEU A 124 -5.52 9.08 21.06
CA LEU A 124 -4.95 9.39 22.38
C LEU A 124 -3.79 10.37 22.23
N THR A 125 -3.69 11.30 23.17
CA THR A 125 -2.45 12.07 23.39
C THR A 125 -1.47 11.26 24.24
N ASP A 126 -0.21 11.69 24.30
CA ASP A 126 0.85 10.97 25.02
C ASP A 126 0.57 10.83 26.53
N ASP A 127 -0.22 11.75 27.10
CA ASP A 127 -0.64 11.77 28.49
C ASP A 127 -1.92 10.97 28.77
N GLN A 128 -2.62 10.51 27.74
CA GLN A 128 -3.88 9.78 27.89
C GLN A 128 -3.70 8.27 27.90
N THR A 129 -4.41 7.65 28.83
CA THR A 129 -4.52 6.21 28.96
C THR A 129 -5.54 5.63 27.98
N VAL A 130 -5.42 4.33 27.73
CA VAL A 130 -6.40 3.57 26.94
C VAL A 130 -7.79 3.62 27.59
N GLN A 131 -7.86 3.63 28.92
CA GLN A 131 -9.11 3.69 29.68
C GLN A 131 -9.84 5.03 29.46
N GLU A 132 -9.11 6.15 29.43
CA GLU A 132 -9.68 7.45 29.11
C GLU A 132 -10.23 7.49 27.67
N GLY A 133 -9.50 6.91 26.72
CA GLY A 133 -9.98 6.73 25.35
C GLY A 133 -11.27 5.92 25.26
N GLN A 134 -11.34 4.81 25.99
CA GLN A 134 -12.53 3.95 26.06
C GLN A 134 -13.71 4.70 26.67
N GLN A 135 -13.48 5.51 27.71
CA GLN A 135 -14.54 6.32 28.30
C GLN A 135 -15.08 7.35 27.30
N ILE A 136 -14.21 8.02 26.54
CA ILE A 136 -14.63 8.95 25.47
C ILE A 136 -15.50 8.24 24.43
N ALA A 137 -15.12 7.03 24.02
CA ALA A 137 -15.90 6.23 23.07
C ALA A 137 -17.25 5.79 23.65
N ASP A 138 -17.28 5.34 24.91
CA ASP A 138 -18.52 4.94 25.61
C ASP A 138 -19.46 6.15 25.77
N ASP A 139 -18.95 7.32 26.14
CA ASP A 139 -19.73 8.55 26.24
C ASP A 139 -20.34 8.94 24.89
N LEU A 140 -19.59 8.76 23.79
CA LEU A 140 -20.09 8.98 22.44
C LEU A 140 -21.18 7.97 22.02
N LEU A 141 -21.03 6.70 22.40
CA LEU A 141 -22.09 5.69 22.18
C LEU A 141 -23.37 6.13 22.88
N HIS A 142 -23.26 6.56 24.14
CA HIS A 142 -24.40 7.05 24.92
C HIS A 142 -25.02 8.31 24.30
N LEU A 143 -24.20 9.29 23.92
CA LEU A 143 -24.65 10.55 23.31
C LEU A 143 -25.39 10.32 21.98
N LEU A 144 -24.91 9.38 21.16
CA LEU A 144 -25.50 9.04 19.88
C LEU A 144 -26.58 7.97 19.96
N ASN A 145 -26.97 7.56 21.18
CA ASN A 145 -27.98 6.54 21.45
C ASN A 145 -27.71 5.19 20.74
N VAL A 146 -26.44 4.80 20.68
CA VAL A 146 -26.00 3.54 20.09
C VAL A 146 -25.94 2.48 21.17
N ARG A 147 -26.76 1.43 21.01
CA ARG A 147 -26.86 0.35 21.99
C ARG A 147 -25.59 -0.51 21.97
N LYS A 148 -25.09 -0.90 23.14
CA LYS A 148 -23.92 -1.79 23.26
C LYS A 148 -24.11 -3.15 22.56
N CYS A 149 -25.34 -3.64 22.43
CA CYS A 149 -25.63 -4.87 21.67
C CYS A 149 -25.48 -4.73 20.14
N ALA A 150 -25.36 -3.50 19.62
CA ALA A 150 -25.06 -3.24 18.21
C ALA A 150 -23.56 -3.25 17.90
N LEU A 151 -22.69 -3.37 18.91
CA LEU A 151 -21.25 -3.42 18.72
C LEU A 151 -20.83 -4.71 18.03
N VAL A 152 -20.04 -4.58 16.97
CA VAL A 152 -19.52 -5.69 16.16
C VAL A 152 -18.06 -5.95 16.48
N LYS A 153 -17.60 -7.18 16.26
CA LYS A 153 -16.21 -7.61 16.49
C LYS A 153 -15.52 -7.95 15.18
N GLY A 154 -14.27 -7.51 15.03
CA GLY A 154 -13.44 -7.80 13.86
C GLY A 154 -13.48 -6.70 12.80
N ALA A 155 -12.74 -6.88 11.72
CA ALA A 155 -12.72 -5.94 10.61
C ALA A 155 -13.82 -6.26 9.60
N TYR A 156 -14.23 -5.28 8.77
CA TYR A 156 -15.15 -5.51 7.65
C TYR A 156 -14.70 -6.66 6.75
N PHE A 157 -13.39 -6.80 6.54
CA PHE A 157 -12.83 -7.91 5.76
C PHE A 157 -13.20 -9.28 6.35
N ASP A 158 -13.07 -9.46 7.67
CA ASP A 158 -13.42 -10.71 8.34
C ASP A 158 -14.91 -11.03 8.19
N HIS A 159 -15.76 -10.01 8.29
CA HIS A 159 -17.21 -10.17 8.11
C HIS A 159 -17.58 -10.56 6.67
N LEU A 160 -16.89 -10.02 5.65
CA LEU A 160 -17.10 -10.42 4.26
C LEU A 160 -16.68 -11.87 4.00
N THR A 161 -15.57 -12.32 4.60
CA THR A 161 -15.07 -13.70 4.41
C THR A 161 -15.88 -14.77 5.14
N LYS A 162 -16.66 -14.39 6.17
CA LYS A 162 -17.50 -15.30 6.96
C LYS A 162 -18.88 -15.61 6.35
N CYS A 163 -19.34 -14.83 5.36
CA CYS A 163 -20.56 -15.13 4.61
C CYS A 163 -20.20 -15.98 3.37
N PRO A 164 -20.49 -17.29 3.35
CA PRO A 164 -20.35 -18.09 2.14
C PRO A 164 -21.49 -17.74 1.18
N HIS A 165 -21.35 -16.65 0.44
CA HIS A 165 -22.11 -16.44 -0.77
C HIS A 165 -21.17 -16.46 -1.96
N THR A 166 -21.12 -17.66 -2.53
CA THR A 166 -21.03 -17.95 -3.96
C THR A 166 -21.14 -16.70 -4.82
N ARG A 167 -20.04 -16.33 -5.48
CA ARG A 167 -20.14 -15.48 -6.67
C ARG A 167 -20.41 -16.38 -7.89
N PRO A 168 -21.22 -15.90 -8.84
CA PRO A 168 -21.58 -16.62 -10.07
C PRO A 168 -20.36 -16.88 -10.96
#